data_AF-A0A3D0X1G5-F1
#
_entry.id   AF-A0A3D0X1G5-F1
#
_cell.length_a   1.000
_cell.length_b   1.000
_cell.length_c   1.000
_cell.angle_alpha   90.00
_cell.angle_beta   90.00
_cell.angle_gamma   90.00
#
_symmetry.space_group_name_H-M   'P 1'
#
loop_
_entity.id
_entity.type
_entity.pdbx_description
1 polymer ?
#
loop_
_entity_poly.entity_id
_entity_poly.type
_entity_poly.pdbx_seq_one_letter_code
_entity_poly.pdbx_strand_id
1 'polypeptide(L)' 'MDISMVKFDEKGLVPAIVQEENGQVLMLAYMNKESLEKTLETGYTWFYSRSREKLWQKGET' A
#
# COMPACT_ATOMS: atom_id res chain seq x y z
N MET A 1 -7.82 1.47 -11.62
CA MET A 1 -8.53 1.01 -10.41
C MET A 1 -9.18 2.24 -9.78
N ASP A 2 -10.45 2.16 -9.40
CA ASP A 2 -11.09 3.26 -8.66
C ASP A 2 -10.85 3.06 -7.15
N ILE A 3 -10.15 4.01 -6.53
CA ILE A 3 -9.81 3.99 -5.10
C ILE A 3 -11.08 4.14 -4.24
N SER A 4 -12.16 4.71 -4.78
CA SER A 4 -13.43 4.87 -4.06
C SER A 4 -14.04 3.54 -3.58
N MET A 5 -13.66 2.42 -4.21
CA MET A 5 -14.11 1.07 -3.85
C MET A 5 -13.32 0.46 -2.68
N VAL A 6 -12.21 1.08 -2.27
CA VAL A 6 -11.39 0.57 -1.17
C VAL A 6 -12.01 0.97 0.16
N LYS A 7 -12.36 -0.04 0.96
CA LYS A 7 -12.85 0.17 2.33
C LYS A 7 -11.65 0.27 3.28
N PHE A 8 -11.36 1.49 3.71
CA PHE A 8 -10.39 1.75 4.77
C PHE A 8 -10.99 1.46 6.15
N ASP A 9 -10.13 1.12 7.11
CA ASP A 9 -10.48 1.01 8.52
C ASP A 9 -10.67 2.38 9.17
N GLU A 10 -10.98 2.40 10.47
CA GLU A 10 -11.17 3.63 11.26
C GLU A 10 -9.92 4.53 11.33
N LYS A 11 -8.75 3.99 10.98
CA LYS A 11 -7.47 4.72 10.93
C LYS A 11 -7.12 5.18 9.52
N GLY A 12 -8.01 4.97 8.55
CA GLY A 12 -7.77 5.31 7.15
C GLY A 12 -6.78 4.38 6.46
N LEU A 13 -6.64 3.13 6.94
CA LEU A 13 -5.68 2.14 6.44
C LEU A 13 -6.37 0.93 5.83
N VAL A 14 -5.68 0.27 4.90
CA VAL A 14 -6.06 -1.02 4.32
C VAL A 14 -4.84 -1.96 4.28
N PRO A 15 -5.00 -3.26 4.60
CA PRO A 15 -3.92 -4.22 4.40
C PRO A 15 -3.67 -4.45 2.90
N ALA A 16 -2.40 -4.44 2.52
CA ALA A 16 -1.94 -4.71 1.16
C ALA A 16 -1.01 -5.93 1.17
N ILE A 17 -1.38 -6.96 0.40
CA ILE A 17 -0.59 -8.17 0.20
C ILE A 17 0.18 -8.02 -1.11
N VAL A 18 1.49 -8.16 -1.06
CA VAL A 18 2.32 -8.28 -2.27
C VAL A 18 2.57 -9.76 -2.51
N GLN A 19 2.34 -10.18 -3.73
CA GLN A 19 2.53 -11.55 -4.18
C GLN A 19 3.28 -11.59 -5.50
N GLU A 20 3.94 -12.71 -5.77
CA GLU A 20 4.46 -13.07 -7.08
C GLU A 20 3.34 -13.55 -8.01
N GLU A 21 3.60 -13.61 -9.32
CA GLU A 21 2.65 -14.12 -10.32
C GLU A 21 2.25 -15.57 -10.08
N ASN A 22 3.13 -16.37 -9.44
CA ASN A 22 2.85 -17.76 -9.07
C ASN A 22 1.94 -17.90 -7.83
N GLY A 23 1.48 -16.78 -7.25
CA GLY A 23 0.64 -16.74 -6.06
C GLY A 23 1.41 -16.80 -4.73
N GLN A 24 2.74 -16.82 -4.75
CA GLN A 24 3.54 -16.75 -3.53
C GLN A 24 3.37 -15.40 -2.86
N VAL A 25 2.86 -15.39 -1.62
CA VAL A 25 2.81 -14.19 -0.79
C VAL A 25 4.21 -13.81 -0.33
N LEU A 26 4.62 -12.59 -0.65
CA LEU A 26 5.93 -12.04 -0.30
C LEU A 26 5.89 -11.22 1.00
N MET A 27 4.87 -10.38 1.14
CA MET A 27 4.74 -9.50 2.31
C MET A 27 3.31 -8.99 2.49
N LEU A 28 3.02 -8.59 3.73
CA LEU A 28 1.87 -7.78 4.09
C LEU A 28 2.37 -6.43 4.59
N ALA A 29 1.77 -5.35 4.10
CA ALA A 29 1.95 -4.00 4.60
C ALA A 29 0.60 -3.28 4.70
N TYR A 30 0.62 -2.01 5.10
CA TYR A 30 -0.56 -1.18 5.15
C TYR A 30 -0.42 -0.02 4.17
N MET A 31 -1.54 0.39 3.60
CA MET A 31 -1.64 1.54 2.71
C MET A 31 -2.71 2.49 3.25
N ASN A 32 -2.43 3.79 3.24
CA ASN A 32 -3.46 4.83 3.33
C ASN A 32 -3.89 5.26 1.92
N LYS A 33 -4.88 6.14 1.82
CA LYS A 33 -5.36 6.66 0.53
C LYS A 33 -4.23 7.24 -0.34
N GLU A 34 -3.36 8.06 0.25
CA GLU A 34 -2.24 8.70 -0.46
C GLU A 34 -1.23 7.69 -1.03
N SER A 35 -0.90 6.64 -0.27
CA SER A 35 0.01 5.59 -0.75
C SER A 35 -0.59 4.78 -1.91
N LEU A 36 -1.92 4.59 -1.93
CA LEU A 36 -2.61 3.95 -3.07
C LEU A 36 -2.60 4.85 -4.29
N GLU A 37 -2.89 6.14 -4.11
CA GLU A 37 -2.83 7.16 -5.19
C GLU A 37 -1.44 7.19 -5.82
N LYS A 38 -0.38 7.31 -5.02
CA LYS A 38 1.01 7.28 -5.50
C LYS A 38 1.35 5.97 -6.19
N THR A 39 0.87 4.83 -5.68
CA THR A 39 1.14 3.53 -6.33
C THR A 39 0.57 3.48 -7.74
N LEU A 40 -0.65 4.00 -7.93
CA LEU A 40 -1.28 4.06 -9.25
C LEU A 40 -0.63 5.11 -10.16
N GLU A 41 -0.17 6.23 -9.60
CA GLU A 41 0.48 7.31 -10.35
C GLU A 41 1.89 6.93 -10.81
N THR A 42 2.72 6.38 -9.92
CA THR A 42 4.14 6.16 -10.20
C THR A 42 4.44 4.77 -10.77
N GLY A 43 3.51 3.82 -10.65
CA GLY A 43 3.74 2.41 -11.00
C GLY A 43 4.69 1.67 -10.05
N TYR A 44 5.05 2.29 -8.93
CA TYR A 44 5.87 1.68 -7.87
C TYR A 44 5.04 1.48 -6.62
N THR A 45 5.28 0.43 -5.84
CA THR A 45 4.51 0.19 -4.62
C THR A 45 4.90 1.16 -3.51
N TRP A 46 3.93 1.93 -3.03
CA TRP A 46 4.04 2.80 -1.86
C TRP A 46 3.27 2.21 -0.69
N PHE A 47 3.82 2.31 0.52
CA PHE A 47 3.17 1.89 1.75
C PHE A 47 3.11 3.03 2.76
N TYR A 48 2.28 2.84 3.79
CA TYR A 48 2.20 3.73 4.93
C TYR A 48 2.77 3.03 6.18
N SER A 49 3.88 3.58 6.70
CA SER A 49 4.47 3.12 7.96
C SER A 49 3.64 3.63 9.13
N ARG A 50 2.92 2.74 9.80
CA ARG A 50 2.09 3.07 10.96
C ARG A 50 2.88 3.55 12.18
N SER A 51 4.16 3.16 12.28
CA SER A 51 5.03 3.56 13.39
C SER A 51 5.79 4.85 13.13
N ARG A 52 6.09 5.16 11.86
CA ARG A 52 6.78 6.40 11.46
C ARG A 52 5.83 7.48 10.96
N GLU A 53 4.55 7.14 10.82
CA GLU A 53 3.47 7.97 10.26
C GLU A 53 3.85 8.59 8.91
N LYS A 54 4.53 7.81 8.07
CA LYS A 54 5.14 8.28 6.81
C LYS A 54 4.92 7.31 5.67
N LEU A 55 4.87 7.86 4.47
CA LEU A 55 4.97 7.11 3.23
C LEU A 55 6.36 6.50 3.07
N TRP A 56 6.41 5.32 2.46
CA TRP A 56 7.64 4.62 2.13
C TRP A 56 7.44 3.88 0.80
N GLN A 57 8.29 4.14 -0.20
CA GLN A 57 8.31 3.37 -1.42
C GLN A 57 9.07 2.06 -1.19
N LYS A 58 8.50 0.94 -1.62
CA LYS A 58 9.15 -0.36 -1.52
C LYS A 58 10.48 -0.33 -2.31
N GLY A 59 11.59 -0.51 -1.62
CA GLY A 59 12.93 -0.46 -2.20
C GLY A 59 13.70 0.84 -1.90
N GLU A 60 13.04 1.87 -1.38
CA GLU A 60 13.74 2.98 -0.73
C GLU A 60 14.32 2.50 0.59
N THR A 61 15.62 2.75 0.80
CA THR A 61 16.33 2.46 2.05
C THR A 61 16.46 3.73 2.87
#